data_AF-A0A7C2UJ77-F1
#
_entry.id   AF-A0A7C2UJ77-F1
#
_cell.length_a   1.000
_cell.length_b   1.000
_cell.length_c   1.000
_cell.angle_alpha   90.00
_cell.angle_beta   90.00
_cell.angle_gamma   90.00
#
_symmetry.space_group_name_H-M   'P 1'
#
loop_
_entity.id
_entity.type
_entity.pdbx_description
1 polymer ?
#
loop_
_entity_poly.entity_id
_entity_poly.type
_entity_poly.pdbx_seq_one_letter_code
_entity_poly.pdbx_strand_id
1 'polypeptide(L)' 'MRIQIFDALGRPVLARDVTGGLFTWDLTDDAGRRIADGLYVYLVTATVGEVTERSEVGRILIVR' A
#
# COMPACT_ATOMS: atom_id res chain seq x y z
N MET A 1 -7.64 -9.40 2.21
CA MET A 1 -7.62 -7.92 2.06
C MET A 1 -6.55 -7.58 1.04
N ARG A 2 -6.65 -6.42 0.38
CA ARG A 2 -5.66 -5.95 -0.59
C ARG A 2 -5.12 -4.61 -0.15
N ILE A 3 -3.81 -4.47 -0.10
CA ILE A 3 -3.11 -3.22 0.16
C ILE A 3 -2.47 -2.76 -1.15
N GLN A 4 -2.68 -1.49 -1.48
CA GLN A 4 -2.06 -0.85 -2.64
C GLN A 4 -1.31 0.38 -2.17
N ILE A 5 -0.08 0.54 -2.62
CA ILE A 5 0.78 1.69 -2.34
C ILE A 5 1.11 2.37 -3.67
N PHE A 6 1.02 3.69 -3.68
CA PHE A 6 1.31 4.53 -4.82
C PHE A 6 2.32 5.61 -4.43
N ASP A 7 3.09 6.08 -5.40
CA ASP A 7 3.90 7.28 -5.21
C ASP A 7 3.05 8.56 -5.24
N ALA A 8 3.69 9.72 -5.03
CA ALA A 8 3.02 11.02 -5.02
C ALA A 8 2.34 11.39 -6.36
N LEU A 9 2.69 10.73 -7.47
CA LEU A 9 2.06 10.93 -8.78
C LEU A 9 0.93 9.93 -9.02
N GLY A 10 0.60 9.08 -8.05
CA GLY A 10 -0.43 8.05 -8.16
C GLY A 10 0.01 6.81 -8.93
N ARG A 11 1.31 6.65 -9.21
CA ARG A 11 1.83 5.45 -9.89
C ARG A 11 1.92 4.30 -8.89
N PRO A 12 1.51 3.08 -9.25
CA PRO A 12 1.57 1.94 -8.35
C PRO A 12 3.02 1.59 -8.04
N VAL A 13 3.30 1.38 -6.75
CA VAL A 13 4.60 0.96 -6.22
C VAL A 13 4.54 -0.48 -5.73
N LEU A 14 3.44 -0.83 -5.07
CA LEU A 14 3.24 -2.16 -4.49
C LEU A 14 1.74 -2.50 -4.47
N ALA A 15 1.40 -3.74 -4.80
CA ALA A 15 0.08 -4.30 -4.49
C ALA A 15 0.21 -5.69 -3.85
N ARG A 16 -0.38 -5.89 -2.67
CA ARG A 16 -0.29 -7.15 -1.93
C ARG A 16 -1.65 -7.59 -1.41
N ASP A 17 -1.98 -8.86 -1.66
CA ASP A 17 -3.05 -9.52 -0.94
C ASP A 17 -2.50 -9.99 0.41
N VAL A 18 -3.20 -9.65 1.48
CA VAL A 18 -2.79 -9.91 2.86
C VAL A 18 -3.90 -10.60 3.64
N THR A 19 -3.47 -11.48 4.55
CA THR A 19 -4.33 -12.16 5.52
C THR A 19 -4.08 -11.57 6.91
N GLY A 20 -5.16 -11.21 7.62
CA GLY A 20 -5.05 -10.61 8.97
C GLY A 20 -4.91 -9.09 8.95
N GLY A 21 -4.72 -8.51 10.15
CA GLY A 21 -4.76 -7.06 10.37
C GLY A 21 -3.40 -6.35 10.38
N LEU A 22 -2.29 -7.07 10.16
CA LEU A 22 -0.94 -6.50 10.16
C LEU A 22 -0.28 -6.69 8.81
N PHE A 23 0.33 -5.62 8.30
CA PHE A 23 1.16 -5.63 7.11
C PHE A 23 2.42 -4.81 7.37
N THR A 24 3.58 -5.38 7.05
CA THR A 24 4.87 -4.70 7.14
C THR A 24 5.41 -4.54 5.74
N TRP A 25 5.79 -3.31 5.41
CA TRP A 25 6.43 -3.00 4.15
C TRP A 25 7.91 -2.77 4.37
N ASP A 26 8.73 -3.48 3.61
CA ASP A 26 10.19 -3.37 3.67
C ASP A 26 10.73 -2.18 2.88
N LEU A 27 9.87 -1.31 2.33
CA LEU A 27 10.19 -0.18 1.45
C LEU A 27 10.89 -0.62 0.15
N THR A 28 10.39 -1.69 -0.46
CA THR A 28 10.71 -2.10 -1.84
C THR A 28 9.47 -2.09 -2.73
N ASP A 29 9.66 -1.96 -4.03
CA ASP A 29 8.59 -2.11 -5.02
C ASP A 29 8.30 -3.58 -5.35
N ASP A 30 7.35 -3.82 -6.26
CA ASP A 30 6.98 -5.17 -6.70
C ASP A 30 8.12 -5.97 -7.35
N ALA A 31 9.18 -5.30 -7.83
CA ALA A 31 10.36 -5.94 -8.39
C ALA A 31 11.47 -6.15 -7.34
N GLY A 32 11.20 -5.86 -6.06
CA GLY A 32 12.17 -5.94 -4.97
C GLY A 32 13.21 -4.81 -4.98
N ARG A 33 12.99 -3.75 -5.76
CA ARG A 33 13.90 -2.61 -5.82
C ARG A 33 13.60 -1.65 -4.69
N ARG A 34 14.64 -1.09 -4.08
CA ARG A 34 14.51 -0.05 -3.07
C ARG A 34 13.84 1.18 -3.67
N ILE A 35 12.82 1.70 -2.99
CA ILE A 35 12.14 2.93 -3.43
C ILE A 35 12.88 4.18 -2.96
N ALA A 36 12.67 5.31 -3.63
CA ALA A 36 13.23 6.59 -3.23
C ALA A 36 12.54 7.17 -1.98
N ASP A 37 13.20 8.11 -1.33
CA ASP A 37 12.58 8.94 -0.30
C ASP A 37 11.47 9.79 -0.94
N GLY A 38 10.40 10.07 -0.17
CA GLY A 38 9.26 10.81 -0.69
C GLY A 38 7.94 10.48 0.01
N LEU A 39 6.88 11.11 -0.47
CA LEU A 39 5.51 10.87 -0.04
C LEU A 39 4.90 9.72 -0.85
N TYR A 40 4.31 8.78 -0.12
CA TYR A 40 3.57 7.66 -0.67
C TYR A 40 2.16 7.64 -0.08
N VAL A 41 1.22 7.12 -0.85
CA VAL A 41 -0.17 6.95 -0.41
C VAL A 41 -0.53 5.48 -0.43
N TYR A 42 -1.37 5.04 0.51
CA TYR A 42 -1.87 3.68 0.53
C TYR A 42 -3.38 3.60 0.67
N LEU A 43 -3.94 2.54 0.11
CA LEU A 43 -5.34 2.17 0.20
C LEU A 43 -5.45 0.71 0.62
N VAL A 44 -6.35 0.43 1.57
CA VAL A 44 -6.73 -0.93 1.95
C VAL A 44 -8.13 -1.21 1.43
N THR A 45 -8.28 -2.29 0.67
CA THR A 45 -9.58 -2.80 0.22
C THR A 45 -9.84 -4.15 0.89
N ALA A 46 -11.03 -4.32 1.46
CA ALA A 46 -11.43 -5.55 2.11
C ALA A 46 -12.79 -6.00 1.58
N THR A 47 -12.94 -7.30 1.34
CA THR A 47 -14.23 -7.91 1.02
C THR A 47 -14.62 -8.83 2.16
N VAL A 48 -15.80 -8.61 2.74
CA VAL A 48 -16.38 -9.42 3.81
C VAL A 48 -17.76 -9.87 3.36
N GLY A 49 -17.91 -11.17 3.10
CA GLY A 49 -19.09 -11.68 2.38
C GLY A 49 -19.14 -11.09 0.97
N GLU A 50 -20.25 -10.46 0.62
CA GLU A 50 -20.45 -9.79 -0.68
C GLU A 50 -20.07 -8.30 -0.66
N VAL A 51 -19.80 -7.74 0.52
CA VAL A 51 -19.53 -6.31 0.70
C VAL A 51 -18.05 -6.04 0.52
N THR A 52 -17.73 -5.07 -0.34
CA THR A 52 -16.36 -4.56 -0.49
C THR A 52 -16.25 -3.13 0.02
N GLU A 53 -15.41 -2.95 1.03
CA GLU A 53 -15.12 -1.67 1.65
C GLU A 53 -13.71 -1.20 1.31
N ARG A 54 -13.51 0.12 1.30
CA ARG A 54 -12.21 0.77 1.11
C ARG A 54 -11.90 1.65 2.30
N SER A 55 -10.65 1.64 2.74
CA SER A 55 -10.18 2.57 3.76
C SER A 55 -10.19 4.01 3.24
N GLU A 56 -10.06 4.95 4.17
CA GLU A 56 -9.54 6.27 3.82
C GLU A 56 -8.13 6.15 3.21
N VAL A 57 -7.72 7.19 2.48
CA VAL A 57 -6.38 7.25 1.90
C VAL A 57 -5.37 7.59 3.00
N GLY A 58 -4.49 6.64 3.29
CA GLY A 58 -3.36 6.84 4.18
C GLY A 58 -2.16 7.44 3.46
N ARG A 59 -1.27 8.10 4.22
CA ARG A 59 -0.04 8.73 3.72
C ARG A 59 1.16 8.25 4.53
N ILE A 60 2.28 8.04 3.84
CA ILE A 60 3.56 7.63 4.45
C ILE A 60 4.63 8.55 3.88
N LEU A 61 5.32 9.29 4.74
CA LEU A 61 6.53 10.01 4.37
C LEU A 61 7.73 9.12 4.67
N ILE A 62 8.58 8.90 3.67
CA ILE A 62 9.83 8.16 3.82
C ILE A 62 10.99 9.16 3.74
N VAL A 63 11.80 9.19 4.80
CA VAL A 63 13.04 9.96 4.90
C VAL A 63 14.09 9.04 5.52
N ARG A 64 15.27 8.93 4.90
CA ARG A 64 16.38 8.08 5.38
C ARG A 64 17.57 8.89 5.88
#